data_AF-A0A061FIJ7-F1
#
_entry.id   AF-A0A061FIJ7-F1
#
_cell.length_a   1.000
_cell.length_b   1.000
_cell.length_c   1.000
_cell.angle_alpha   90.00
_cell.angle_beta   90.00
_cell.angle_gamma   90.00
#
_symmetry.space_group_name_H-M   'P 1'
#
loop_
_entity.id
_entity.type
_entity.pdbx_description
1 polymer ?
#
loop_
_entity_poly.entity_id
_entity_poly.type
_entity_poly.pdbx_seq_one_letter_code
_entity_poly.pdbx_strand_id
1 'polypeptide(L)' 'MAMDSVATTHREGQSIVRPSLFVGENYFYWKNRIKLFVQANDYEAWRIIANTPYKPMKTIVGRQLIKEEKE' A
#
# COMPACT_ATOMS: atom_id res chain seq x y z
N MET A 1 -9.09 -41.01 -4.06
CA MET A 1 -7.70 -40.49 -3.96
C MET A 1 -7.60 -39.25 -4.82
N ALA A 2 -6.93 -38.23 -4.28
CA ALA A 2 -6.52 -36.95 -4.87
C ALA A 2 -7.61 -35.90 -5.19
N MET A 3 -7.63 -34.89 -4.32
CA MET A 3 -8.11 -33.52 -4.55
C MET A 3 -7.25 -32.89 -5.67
N ASP A 4 -7.76 -31.92 -6.43
CA ASP A 4 -7.31 -30.50 -6.41
C ASP A 4 -7.83 -29.90 -7.74
N SER A 5 -8.22 -28.64 -7.91
CA SER A 5 -8.21 -27.42 -7.12
C SER A 5 -9.07 -26.44 -7.92
N VAL A 6 -9.87 -25.61 -7.23
CA VAL A 6 -10.61 -24.51 -7.88
C VAL A 6 -9.61 -23.60 -8.59
N ALA A 7 -9.74 -23.47 -9.92
CA ALA A 7 -8.97 -22.51 -10.70
C ALA A 7 -9.39 -21.11 -10.26
N THR A 8 -8.72 -20.61 -9.22
CA THR A 8 -8.86 -19.25 -8.72
C THR A 8 -8.25 -18.34 -9.77
N THR A 9 -9.07 -17.97 -10.74
CA THR A 9 -8.73 -17.08 -11.84
C THR A 9 -8.34 -15.73 -11.24
N HIS A 10 -7.06 -15.53 -10.94
CA HIS A 10 -6.54 -14.21 -10.65
C HIS A 10 -6.55 -13.45 -11.97
N ARG A 11 -7.51 -12.55 -12.15
CA ARG A 11 -7.51 -11.55 -13.21
C ARG A 11 -6.29 -10.64 -12.97
N GLU A 12 -5.15 -11.04 -13.51
CA GLU A 12 -3.95 -10.21 -13.49
C GLU A 12 -4.20 -8.95 -14.32
N GLY A 13 -3.92 -7.79 -13.74
CA GLY A 13 -4.05 -6.51 -14.42
C GLY A 13 -3.02 -6.36 -15.56
N GLN A 14 -3.29 -5.44 -16.50
CA GLN A 14 -2.49 -5.17 -17.72
C GLN A 14 -1.09 -4.57 -17.46
N SER A 15 -0.50 -4.76 -16.28
CA SER A 15 0.81 -4.18 -15.97
C SER A 15 1.93 -5.00 -16.61
N ILE A 16 2.65 -4.38 -17.56
CA ILE A 16 3.87 -4.93 -18.18
C ILE A 16 5.03 -5.13 -17.19
N VAL A 17 4.99 -4.45 -16.04
CA VAL A 17 5.90 -4.69 -14.91
C VAL A 17 5.05 -4.90 -13.68
N ARG A 18 5.00 -6.14 -13.19
CA ARG A 18 4.34 -6.41 -11.91
C ARG A 18 5.10 -5.65 -10.81
N PRO A 19 4.44 -4.74 -10.06
CA PRO A 19 5.07 -4.15 -8.88
C PRO A 19 5.45 -5.27 -7.91
N SER A 20 6.60 -5.16 -7.23
CA SER A 20 6.94 -6.13 -6.20
C SER A 20 5.83 -6.20 -5.15
N LEU A 21 5.69 -7.35 -4.49
CA LEU A 21 4.71 -7.49 -3.41
C LEU A 21 5.04 -6.49 -2.30
N PHE A 22 4.03 -5.80 -1.77
CA PHE A 22 4.20 -4.88 -0.65
C PHE A 22 4.42 -5.67 0.65
N VAL A 23 5.65 -6.14 0.84
CA VAL A 23 6.08 -6.93 2.00
C VAL A 23 6.57 -6.07 3.17
N GLY A 24 6.50 -4.74 3.04
CA GLY A 24 6.98 -3.78 4.05
C GLY A 24 8.48 -3.48 4.01
N GLU A 25 9.24 -4.14 3.13
CA GLU A 25 10.63 -3.80 2.83
C GLU A 25 10.71 -2.57 1.92
N ASN A 26 11.86 -1.87 1.94
CA ASN A 26 12.14 -0.72 1.07
C ASN A 26 11.08 0.40 1.16
N TYR A 27 10.75 0.82 2.38
CA TYR A 27 9.75 1.87 2.63
C TYR A 27 9.97 3.13 1.79
N PHE A 28 11.22 3.60 1.65
CA PHE A 28 11.52 4.79 0.85
C PHE A 28 11.13 4.65 -0.63
N TYR A 29 11.42 3.48 -1.22
CA TYR A 29 11.03 3.17 -2.59
C TYR A 29 9.50 3.22 -2.75
N TRP A 30 8.78 2.53 -1.87
CA TRP A 30 7.31 2.48 -1.91
C TRP A 30 6.65 3.81 -1.60
N LYS A 31 7.18 4.58 -0.65
CA LYS A 31 6.70 5.93 -0.32
C LYS A 31 6.72 6.82 -1.56
N ASN A 32 7.81 6.80 -2.32
CA ASN A 32 7.92 7.58 -3.56
C ASN A 32 6.99 7.09 -4.66
N ARG A 33 6.82 5.76 -4.81
CA ARG A 33 5.93 5.18 -5.83
C ARG A 33 4.45 5.45 -5.55
N ILE A 34 4.02 5.31 -4.29
CA ILE A 34 2.63 5.61 -3.88
C ILE A 34 2.34 7.10 -4.05
N LYS A 35 3.28 7.98 -3.64
CA LYS A 35 3.16 9.42 -3.87
C LYS A 35 2.95 9.74 -5.36
N LEU A 36 3.83 9.23 -6.22
CA LEU A 36 3.75 9.51 -7.67
C LEU A 36 2.46 8.95 -8.30
N PHE A 37 2.04 7.75 -7.88
CA PHE A 37 0.82 7.13 -8.38
C PHE A 37 -0.43 7.96 -8.07
N VAL A 38 -0.60 8.39 -6.81
CA VAL A 38 -1.76 9.19 -6.40
C VAL A 38 -1.74 10.55 -7.11
N GLN A 39 -0.58 11.23 -7.12
CA GLN A 39 -0.43 12.51 -7.80
C GLN A 39 -0.78 12.46 -9.29
N ALA A 40 -0.40 11.39 -9.98
CA ALA A 40 -0.67 11.22 -11.41
C ALA A 40 -2.15 10.92 -11.72
N ASN A 41 -2.89 10.30 -10.79
CA ASN A 41 -4.30 9.97 -10.97
C ASN A 41 -5.24 11.09 -10.48
N ASP A 42 -4.97 11.64 -9.31
CA ASP A 42 -5.76 12.70 -8.69
C ASP A 42 -4.88 13.55 -7.75
N TYR A 43 -4.51 14.72 -8.24
CA TYR A 43 -3.66 15.64 -7.48
C TYR A 43 -4.39 16.28 -6.29
N GLU A 44 -5.70 16.51 -6.38
CA GLU A 44 -6.47 17.05 -5.26
C GLU A 44 -6.62 16.02 -4.14
N ALA A 45 -6.82 14.74 -4.49
CA ALA A 45 -6.77 13.65 -3.52
C ALA A 45 -5.39 13.57 -2.85
N TRP A 46 -4.28 13.71 -3.59
CA TRP A 46 -2.95 13.79 -3.01
C TRP A 46 -2.82 14.94 -2.00
N ARG A 47 -3.31 16.14 -2.33
CA ARG A 47 -3.28 17.30 -1.42
C ARG A 47 -4.05 17.02 -0.14
N ILE A 48 -5.20 16.36 -0.21
CA ILE A 48 -5.96 15.96 0.97
C ILE A 48 -5.13 14.98 1.81
N ILE A 49 -4.61 13.91 1.20
CA ILE A 49 -3.81 12.89 1.90
C ILE A 49 -2.56 13.50 2.57
N ALA A 50 -1.85 14.38 1.87
CA ALA A 50 -0.61 15.00 2.36
C ALA A 50 -0.83 16.01 3.49
N ASN A 51 -1.97 16.71 3.49
CA ASN A 51 -2.29 17.74 4.48
C ASN A 51 -3.24 17.26 5.58
N THR A 52 -3.71 16.01 5.50
CA THR A 52 -4.65 15.48 6.50
C THR A 52 -3.93 15.38 7.85
N PRO A 53 -4.52 15.89 8.96
CA PRO A 53 -3.94 15.82 10.30
C PRO A 53 -3.95 14.39 10.89
N TYR A 54 -4.29 13.39 10.08
CA TYR A 54 -4.41 11.99 10.46
C TYR A 54 -3.02 11.44 10.70
N LYS A 55 -2.72 11.21 11.98
CA LYS A 55 -1.50 10.53 12.38
C LYS A 55 -1.69 9.03 12.14
N PRO A 56 -0.82 8.38 11.34
CA PRO A 56 -0.89 6.94 11.16
C PRO A 56 -0.90 6.24 12.52
N MET A 57 -1.83 5.31 12.72
CA MET A 57 -1.93 4.53 13.94
C MET A 57 -1.33 3.13 13.70
N LYS A 58 -0.63 2.60 14.69
CA LYS A 58 -0.15 1.22 14.75
C LYS A 58 -0.91 0.49 15.85
N THR A 59 -1.52 -0.64 15.51
CA THR A 59 -2.10 -1.53 16.53
C THR A 59 -1.00 -2.43 17.10
N ILE A 60 -0.76 -2.32 18.41
CA ILE A 60 0.15 -3.20 19.16
C ILE A 60 -0.67 -3.83 20.28
N VAL A 61 -0.85 -5.15 20.21
CA VAL A 61 -1.54 -5.95 21.25
C VAL A 61 -2.91 -5.33 21.60
N GLY A 62 -3.74 -5.08 20.58
CA GLY A 62 -5.10 -4.52 20.75
C GLY A 62 -5.18 -3.03 21.09
N ARG A 63 -4.06 -2.34 21.31
CA ARG A 63 -4.03 -0.88 21.53
C ARG A 63 -3.60 -0.15 20.27
N GLN A 64 -4.34 0.89 19.90
CA GLN A 64 -3.95 1.83 18.86
C GLN A 64 -2.95 2.84 19.45
N LEU A 65 -1.74 2.86 18.90
CA LEU A 65 -0.70 3.83 19.24
C LEU A 65 -0.45 4.71 18.04
N ILE A 66 -0.11 5.97 18.26
CA ILE A 66 0.38 6.83 17.18
C ILE A 66 1.68 6.21 16.68
N LYS A 67 1.75 5.90 15.39
CA LYS A 67 2.98 5.45 14.74
C LYS A 67 3.87 6.67 14.56
N GLU A 68 4.98 6.69 15.28
CA GLU A 68 6.05 7.65 15.00
C GLU A 68 6.61 7.38 13.60
N GLU A 69 6.65 8.42 12.77
CA GLU A 69 7.41 8.36 11.52
C GLU A 69 8.89 8.42 11.90
N LYS A 70 9.55 7.26 11.93
CA LYS A 70 11.01 7.22 11.96
C LYS A 70 11.49 7.58 10.55
N GLU A 71 12.21 8.69 10.45
CA GLU A 71 12.94 9.11 9.26
C GLU A 71 14.03 8.08 8.89
#